data_AF-A0A1I2SPH7-F1
#
_entry.id   AF-A0A1I2SPH7-F1
#
_cell.length_a   1.000
_cell.length_b   1.000
_cell.length_c   1.000
_cell.angle_alpha   90.00
_cell.angle_beta   90.00
_cell.angle_gamma   90.00
#
_symmetry.space_group_name_H-M   'P 1'
#
loop_
_entity.id
_entity.type
_entity.pdbx_description
1 polymer ?
#
loop_
_entity_poly.entity_id
_entity_poly.type
_entity_poly.pdbx_seq_one_letter_code
_entity_poly.pdbx_strand_id
1 'polypeptide(L)'
;MRGVFCLIDEELLAVPYDDSSSVGIVKSGNNYNHKLLWGHVKPRKCSKPYNYYPRGRVELNNKGEPVIFMNPNISEEYIPEIMNLFGLKDVPKVHYDCSEHYICGFD
;
A
#
# COMPACT_ATOMS: atom_id res chain seq x y z
N MET A 1 7.88 9.83 2.98
CA MET A 1 7.81 8.70 2.03
C MET A 1 6.34 8.45 1.68
N ARG A 2 6.05 8.05 0.45
CA ARG A 2 4.71 7.58 0.01
C ARG A 2 4.85 6.21 -0.64
N GLY A 3 3.74 5.57 -0.97
CA GLY A 3 3.71 4.37 -1.81
C GLY A 3 2.57 3.43 -1.42
N VAL A 4 2.62 2.20 -1.92
CA VAL A 4 1.54 1.22 -1.78
C VAL A 4 2.05 -0.13 -1.35
N PHE A 5 1.21 -0.91 -0.67
CA PHE A 5 1.57 -2.28 -0.26
C PHE A 5 0.38 -3.23 -0.32
N CYS A 6 0.67 -4.53 -0.47
CA CYS A 6 -0.28 -5.64 -0.40
C CYS A 6 0.26 -6.73 0.52
N LEU A 7 -0.61 -7.35 1.33
CA LEU A 7 -0.27 -8.53 2.12
C LEU A 7 -0.63 -9.80 1.33
N ILE A 8 0.37 -10.53 0.85
CA ILE A 8 0.22 -11.70 0.00
C ILE A 8 0.76 -12.90 0.75
N ASP A 9 -0.11 -13.85 1.11
CA ASP A 9 0.29 -15.09 1.79
C ASP A 9 1.21 -14.82 3.00
N GLU A 10 0.81 -13.85 3.85
CA GLU A 10 1.54 -13.37 5.04
C GLU A 10 2.83 -12.56 4.76
N GLU A 11 3.17 -12.31 3.50
CA GLU A 11 4.32 -11.47 3.12
C GLU A 11 3.89 -10.08 2.61
N LEU A 12 4.57 -9.03 3.07
CA LEU A 12 4.32 -7.67 2.58
C LEU A 12 5.05 -7.41 1.26
N LEU A 13 4.28 -7.26 0.19
CA LEU A 13 4.75 -6.62 -1.03
C LEU A 13 4.62 -5.10 -0.88
N ALA A 14 5.71 -4.43 -0.51
CA ALA A 14 5.78 -2.97 -0.43
C ALA A 14 6.42 -2.37 -1.69
N VAL A 15 5.83 -1.27 -2.17
CA VAL A 15 6.35 -0.49 -3.29
C VAL A 15 6.41 0.99 -2.87
N PRO A 16 7.56 1.45 -2.33
CA PRO A 16 7.82 2.85 -2.07
C PRO A 16 7.70 3.69 -3.34
N TYR A 17 7.10 4.86 -3.23
CA TYR A 17 6.89 5.77 -4.36
C TYR A 17 8.21 6.39 -4.81
N ASP A 18 8.48 6.25 -6.10
CA ASP A 18 9.61 6.84 -6.80
C ASP A 18 9.09 7.88 -7.81
N ASP A 19 9.46 9.14 -7.61
CA ASP A 19 9.11 10.29 -8.46
C ASP A 19 9.64 10.16 -9.90
N SER A 20 10.61 9.26 -10.15
CA SER A 20 11.12 8.96 -11.49
C SER A 20 10.35 7.87 -12.23
N SER A 21 9.40 7.20 -11.56
CA SER A 21 8.58 6.18 -12.19
C SER A 21 7.68 6.78 -13.26
N SER A 22 7.45 6.04 -14.34
CA SER A 22 6.50 6.35 -15.42
C SER A 22 5.28 5.43 -15.42
N VAL A 23 5.21 4.50 -14.46
CA VAL A 23 4.26 3.38 -14.44
C VAL A 23 3.47 3.38 -13.15
N GLY A 24 2.18 3.02 -13.26
CA GLY A 24 1.36 2.78 -12.08
C GLY A 24 1.02 4.02 -11.26
N ILE A 25 1.23 5.22 -11.79
CA ILE A 25 1.09 6.50 -11.06
C ILE A 25 -0.38 6.92 -10.96
N VAL A 26 -0.78 7.49 -9.82
CA VAL A 26 -2.09 8.16 -9.69
C VAL A 26 -2.15 9.43 -10.56
N LYS A 27 -3.36 9.90 -10.88
CA LYS A 27 -3.56 11.11 -11.70
C LYS A 27 -2.89 12.37 -11.15
N SER A 28 -2.76 12.48 -9.82
CA SER A 28 -2.09 13.61 -9.15
C SER A 28 -0.56 13.54 -9.22
N GLY A 29 0.04 12.46 -9.70
CA GLY A 29 1.48 12.35 -9.91
C GLY A 29 2.32 12.26 -8.63
N ASN A 30 1.73 11.83 -7.52
CA ASN A 30 2.39 11.86 -6.20
C ASN A 30 2.32 10.53 -5.43
N ASN A 31 1.77 9.47 -6.03
CA ASN A 31 1.73 8.13 -5.46
C ASN A 31 1.42 7.08 -6.56
N TYR A 32 1.31 5.81 -6.18
CA TYR A 32 0.86 4.74 -7.05
C TYR A 32 -0.63 4.41 -6.93
N ASN A 33 -1.21 4.03 -8.06
CA ASN A 33 -2.51 3.42 -8.16
C ASN A 33 -2.34 1.89 -8.20
N HIS A 34 -2.89 1.19 -7.21
CA HIS A 34 -2.84 -0.28 -7.12
C HIS A 34 -3.21 -0.98 -8.42
N LYS A 35 -4.30 -0.59 -9.07
CA LYS A 35 -4.79 -1.23 -10.31
C LYS A 35 -3.82 -1.05 -11.47
N LEU A 36 -3.25 0.14 -11.63
CA LEU A 36 -2.30 0.43 -12.71
C LEU A 36 -0.94 -0.19 -12.46
N LEU A 37 -0.49 -0.24 -11.20
CA LEU A 37 0.83 -0.76 -10.84
C LEU A 37 0.89 -2.29 -10.82
N TRP A 38 -0.22 -2.97 -10.48
CA TRP A 38 -0.24 -4.41 -10.20
C TRP A 38 0.40 -5.28 -11.27
N GLY A 39 0.17 -4.97 -12.55
CA GLY A 39 0.74 -5.72 -13.67
C GLY A 39 2.27 -5.76 -13.69
N HIS A 40 2.92 -4.83 -13.00
CA HIS A 40 4.38 -4.68 -12.97
C HIS A 40 5.02 -5.22 -11.70
N VAL A 41 4.29 -5.26 -10.58
CA VAL A 41 4.85 -5.58 -9.25
C VAL A 41 4.36 -6.90 -8.68
N LYS A 42 3.26 -7.45 -9.19
CA LYS A 42 2.72 -8.71 -8.66
C LYS A 42 3.75 -9.85 -8.82
N PRO A 43 3.79 -10.82 -7.88
CA PRO A 43 4.62 -12.00 -8.05
C PRO A 43 4.32 -12.70 -9.39
N ARG A 44 5.36 -13.21 -10.07
CA ARG A 44 5.24 -13.79 -11.42
C ARG A 44 4.20 -14.91 -11.52
N LYS A 45 4.02 -15.68 -10.44
CA LYS A 45 3.06 -16.79 -10.35
C LYS A 45 1.66 -16.35 -9.85
N CYS A 46 1.47 -15.09 -9.50
CA CYS A 46 0.19 -14.58 -9.01
C CYS A 46 -0.80 -14.39 -10.17
N SER A 47 -1.90 -15.14 -10.14
CA SER A 47 -3.02 -15.03 -11.07
C SER A 47 -4.14 -14.12 -10.58
N LYS A 48 -4.04 -13.62 -9.35
CA LYS A 48 -5.09 -12.84 -8.69
C LYS A 48 -5.10 -11.37 -9.16
N PRO A 49 -6.27 -10.72 -9.22
CA PRO A 49 -6.37 -9.30 -9.54
C PRO A 49 -5.82 -8.42 -8.39
N TYR A 50 -5.59 -7.14 -8.69
CA TYR A 50 -5.00 -6.17 -7.76
C TYR A 50 -5.78 -5.97 -6.44
N ASN A 51 -7.07 -6.27 -6.45
CA ASN A 51 -7.97 -6.12 -5.31
C ASN A 51 -8.28 -7.44 -4.59
N TYR A 52 -7.55 -8.52 -4.90
CA TYR A 52 -7.79 -9.80 -4.24
C TYR A 52 -7.23 -9.85 -2.82
N TYR A 53 -6.02 -9.34 -2.62
CA TYR A 53 -5.34 -9.36 -1.34
C TYR A 53 -5.63 -8.09 -0.53
N PRO A 54 -5.59 -8.16 0.82
CA PRO A 54 -5.59 -6.99 1.67
C PRO A 54 -4.46 -6.03 1.27
N ARG A 55 -4.75 -4.74 1.22
CA ARG A 55 -3.83 -3.75 0.69
C ARG A 55 -3.93 -2.42 1.42
N GLY A 56 -2.90 -1.60 1.26
CA GLY A 56 -2.79 -0.30 1.90
C GLY A 56 -1.95 0.68 1.10
N ARG A 57 -1.82 1.89 1.63
CA ARG A 57 -0.95 2.93 1.11
C ARG A 57 -0.37 3.77 2.25
N VAL A 58 0.82 4.27 1.99
CA VAL A 58 1.49 5.27 2.82
C VAL A 58 1.34 6.62 2.15
N GLU A 59 0.87 7.60 2.92
CA GLU A 59 0.73 9.00 2.53
C GLU A 59 1.45 9.91 3.52
N LEU A 60 1.63 11.16 3.12
CA LEU A 60 2.04 12.24 4.03
C LEU A 60 0.86 13.20 4.18
N ASN A 61 0.53 13.57 5.41
CA ASN A 61 -0.47 14.60 5.66
C ASN A 61 0.08 16.01 5.35
N ASN A 62 -0.75 17.04 5.52
CA ASN A 62 -0.37 18.43 5.25
C ASN A 62 0.78 18.96 6.14
N LYS A 63 1.10 18.27 7.24
CA LYS A 63 2.22 18.57 8.13
C LYS A 63 3.48 17.76 7.79
N GLY A 64 3.42 16.89 6.79
CA GLY A 64 4.51 15.99 6.42
C GLY A 64 4.61 14.75 7.30
N GLU A 65 3.62 14.47 8.16
CA GLU A 65 3.62 13.28 9.03
C GLU A 65 3.08 12.07 8.26
N PRO A 66 3.63 10.86 8.51
CA PRO A 66 3.21 9.66 7.81
C PRO A 66 1.82 9.19 8.25
N VAL A 67 1.01 8.80 7.27
CA VAL A 67 -0.32 8.25 7.46
C VAL A 67 -0.44 6.95 6.68
N ILE A 68 -0.86 5.87 7.36
CA ILE A 68 -1.14 4.58 6.74
C ILE A 68 -2.65 4.45 6.57
N PHE A 69 -3.09 4.18 5.34
CA PHE A 69 -4.46 3.72 5.06
C PHE A 69 -4.39 2.25 4.68
N MET A 70 -5.07 1.37 5.42
CA MET A 70 -4.97 -0.08 5.18
C MET A 70 -6.30 -0.80 5.36
N ASN A 71 -6.46 -1.91 4.63
CA ASN A 71 -7.56 -2.84 4.79
C ASN A 71 -7.56 -3.44 6.22
N PRO A 72 -8.73 -3.60 6.88
CA PRO A 72 -8.83 -4.13 8.25
C PRO A 72 -8.30 -5.55 8.47
N ASN A 73 -8.20 -6.36 7.42
CA ASN A 73 -7.62 -7.71 7.47
C ASN A 73 -6.07 -7.68 7.54
N ILE A 74 -5.45 -6.49 7.50
CA ILE A 74 -4.03 -6.33 7.84
C ILE A 74 -3.93 -5.97 9.32
N SER A 75 -3.38 -6.89 10.09
CA SER A 75 -3.14 -6.76 11.54
C SER A 75 -2.10 -5.67 11.86
N GLU A 76 -2.18 -5.10 13.07
CA GLU A 76 -1.24 -4.10 13.58
C GLU A 76 0.20 -4.61 13.68
N GLU A 77 0.38 -5.93 13.77
CA GLU A 77 1.69 -6.56 13.84
C GLU A 77 2.57 -6.28 12.61
N TYR A 78 1.96 -5.92 11.47
CA TYR A 78 2.65 -5.57 10.24
C TYR A 78 3.13 -4.12 10.21
N ILE A 79 2.68 -3.24 11.12
CA ILE A 79 3.04 -1.82 11.13
C ILE A 79 4.57 -1.60 11.21
N PRO A 80 5.32 -2.27 12.11
CA PRO A 80 6.78 -2.11 12.17
C PRO A 80 7.48 -2.49 10.87
N GLU A 81 7.02 -3.54 10.19
CA GLU A 81 7.58 -3.96 8.91
C GLU A 81 7.24 -2.95 7.79
N ILE A 82 6.01 -2.45 7.74
CA ILE A 82 5.63 -1.36 6.83
C ILE A 82 6.52 -0.13 7.08
N MET A 83 6.71 0.27 8.34
CA MET A 83 7.59 1.40 8.66
C MET A 83 9.01 1.19 8.14
N ASN A 84 9.57 -0.01 8.33
CA ASN A 84 10.90 -0.36 7.84
C ASN A 84 10.98 -0.31 6.30
N LEU A 85 10.04 -0.95 5.61
CA LEU A 85 10.00 -1.02 4.13
C LEU A 85 9.84 0.37 3.48
N PHE A 86 9.17 1.31 4.14
CA PHE A 86 8.99 2.68 3.67
C PHE A 86 9.95 3.68 4.32
N GLY A 87 10.90 3.23 5.14
CA GLY A 87 11.86 4.11 5.83
C GLY A 87 11.21 5.19 6.70
N LEU A 88 10.06 4.88 7.31
CA LEU A 88 9.33 5.79 8.19
C LEU A 88 10.03 5.86 9.55
N LYS A 89 10.41 7.09 9.97
CA LYS A 89 11.07 7.33 11.26
C LYS A 89 10.07 7.59 12.38
N ASP A 90 8.96 8.23 12.04
CA ASP A 90 7.91 8.60 12.99
C ASP A 90 6.80 7.55 12.98
N VAL A 91 6.20 7.32 14.14
CA VAL A 91 5.04 6.43 14.27
C VAL A 91 3.89 6.98 13.42
N PRO A 92 3.39 6.23 12.42
CA PRO A 92 2.35 6.72 11.54
C PRO A 92 1.00 6.75 12.23
N LYS A 93 0.15 7.68 11.81
CA LYS A 93 -1.28 7.57 12.09
C LYS A 93 -1.88 6.48 11.22
N VAL A 94 -2.58 5.53 11.83
CA VAL A 94 -3.20 4.42 11.11
C VAL A 94 -4.70 4.68 10.92
N HIS A 95 -5.16 4.49 9.69
CA HIS A 95 -6.55 4.56 9.29
C HIS A 95 -6.97 3.24 8.66
N TYR A 96 -7.80 2.49 9.37
CA TYR A 96 -8.48 1.32 8.81
C TYR A 96 -9.58 1.78 7.88
N ASP A 97 -9.43 1.49 6.59
CA ASP A 97 -10.37 1.93 5.57
C ASP A 97 -11.30 0.76 5.24
N CYS A 98 -12.53 0.81 5.78
CA CYS A 98 -13.58 -0.17 5.55
C CYS A 98 -14.46 0.17 4.33
N SER A 99 -14.05 1.11 3.48
CA SER A 99 -14.83 1.47 2.29
C SER A 99 -14.77 0.37 1.22
N GLU A 100 -15.73 0.38 0.29
CA GLU A 100 -15.72 -0.51 -0.89
C GLU A 100 -14.40 -0.49 -1.66
N HIS A 101 -13.65 0.63 -1.58
CA HIS A 101 -12.35 0.74 -2.21
C HIS A 101 -11.35 -0.30 -1.70
N TYR A 102 -11.48 -0.70 -0.44
CA TYR A 102 -10.56 -1.61 0.24
C TYR A 102 -11.08 -3.03 0.40
N ILE A 103 -12.34 -3.32 0.06
CA ILE A 103 -12.87 -4.69 0.03
C ILE A 103 -11.97 -5.58 -0.83
N CYS A 104 -11.64 -6.76 -0.32
CA CYS A 104 -10.80 -7.75 -0.97
C CYS A 104 -11.48 -9.13 -1.06
N GLY A 105 -10.78 -10.14 -1.57
CA GLY A 105 -11.33 -11.49 -1.77
C GLY A 105 -11.54 -12.29 -0.48
N PHE A 106 -11.27 -11.70 0.68
CA PHE A 106 -11.40 -12.29 2.00
C PHE A 106 -12.50 -11.64 2.86
N ASP A 107 -13.18 -10.62 2.31
CA ASP A 107 -14.34 -9.95 2.92
C ASP A 107 -15.66 -10.62 2.50
#